data_AF-A0A0R0C7P1-F1
#
_entry.id   AF-A0A0R0C7P1-F1
#
_cell.length_a   1.000
_cell.length_b   1.000
_cell.length_c   1.000
_cell.angle_alpha   90.00
_cell.angle_beta   90.00
_cell.angle_gamma   90.00
#
_symmetry.space_group_name_H-M   'P 1'
#
loop_
_entity.id
_entity.type
_entity.pdbx_description
1 polymer ?
#
loop_
_entity_poly.entity_id
_entity_poly.type
_entity_poly.pdbx_seq_one_letter_code
_entity_poly.pdbx_strand_id
1 'polypeptide(L)'
;MSYDSLRANFDNLAFEIVVEGFGLSPTERSSKMQELCILAAKIVLEVEGSDDEVRILCNLDGIMHRAHSRISALEQCEDLRAKSARNYLVSLHAPAY
;
A
#
# COMPACT_ATOMS: atom_id res chain seq x y z
N MET A 1 20.48 1.68 13.36
CA MET A 1 20.11 0.62 12.40
C MET A 1 20.80 0.99 11.10
N SER A 2 21.53 0.08 10.44
CA SER A 2 22.25 0.46 9.20
C SER A 2 21.30 0.73 8.05
N TYR A 3 21.76 1.48 7.04
CA TYR A 3 21.06 1.66 5.77
C TYR A 3 20.56 0.32 5.20
N ASP A 4 21.42 -0.70 5.11
CA ASP A 4 21.06 -2.01 4.55
C ASP A 4 19.89 -2.66 5.30
N SER A 5 19.88 -2.54 6.63
CA SER A 5 18.80 -3.08 7.46
C SER A 5 17.49 -2.32 7.24
N LEU A 6 17.56 -0.98 7.17
CA LEU A 6 16.39 -0.14 6.87
C LEU A 6 15.83 -0.45 5.48
N ARG A 7 16.72 -0.60 4.49
CA ARG A 7 16.36 -0.90 3.11
C ARG A 7 15.73 -2.28 2.97
N ALA A 8 16.30 -3.31 3.59
CA ALA A 8 15.72 -4.65 3.59
C ALA A 8 14.34 -4.67 4.23
N ASN A 9 14.16 -4.00 5.37
CA ASN A 9 12.84 -3.90 6.02
C ASN A 9 11.83 -3.17 5.14
N PHE A 10 12.24 -2.09 4.48
CA PHE A 10 11.40 -1.34 3.56
C PHE A 10 10.97 -2.20 2.36
N ASP A 11 11.91 -2.90 1.73
CA ASP A 11 11.63 -3.75 0.57
C ASP A 11 10.72 -4.93 0.92
N ASN A 12 10.94 -5.57 2.07
CA ASN A 12 10.09 -6.66 2.55
C ASN A 12 8.65 -6.19 2.83
N LEU A 13 8.49 -5.06 3.50
CA LEU A 13 7.16 -4.52 3.80
C LEU A 13 6.44 -4.05 2.53
N ALA A 14 7.16 -3.42 1.59
CA ALA A 14 6.60 -3.05 0.30
C ALA A 14 6.15 -4.28 -0.50
N PHE A 15 6.94 -5.35 -0.48
CA PHE A 15 6.58 -6.62 -1.10
C PHE A 15 5.30 -7.20 -0.49
N GLU A 16 5.20 -7.25 0.84
CA GLU A 16 4.00 -7.73 1.54
C GLU A 16 2.76 -6.94 1.14
N ILE A 17 2.84 -5.60 1.11
CA ILE A 17 1.72 -4.74 0.67
C ILE A 17 1.33 -5.04 -0.78
N VAL A 18 2.30 -5.14 -1.68
CA VAL A 18 2.05 -5.29 -3.12
C VAL A 18 1.48 -6.68 -3.46
N VAL A 19 2.06 -7.72 -2.89
CA VAL A 19 1.75 -9.13 -3.21
C VAL A 19 0.62 -9.65 -2.35
N GLU A 20 0.66 -9.42 -1.05
CA GLU A 20 -0.25 -10.03 -0.07
C GLU A 20 -1.39 -9.09 0.34
N GLY A 21 -1.38 -7.85 -0.13
CA GLY A 21 -2.34 -6.81 0.26
C GLY A 21 -3.82 -7.21 0.17
N PHE A 22 -4.19 -8.12 -0.75
CA PHE A 22 -5.57 -8.62 -0.87
C PHE A 22 -6.04 -9.38 0.38
N GLY A 23 -5.15 -10.13 1.05
CA GLY A 23 -5.46 -10.89 2.26
C GLY A 23 -5.54 -10.05 3.52
N LEU A 24 -5.07 -8.81 3.47
CA LEU A 24 -5.08 -7.87 4.59
C LEU A 24 -6.43 -7.16 4.69
N SER A 25 -6.88 -6.91 5.92
CA SER A 25 -7.98 -6.00 6.20
C SER A 25 -7.62 -4.55 5.86
N PRO A 26 -8.60 -3.65 5.67
CA PRO A 26 -8.34 -2.23 5.43
C PRO A 26 -7.44 -1.60 6.50
N THR A 27 -7.66 -1.92 7.78
CA THR A 27 -6.85 -1.41 8.89
C THR A 27 -5.40 -1.90 8.84
N GLU A 28 -5.18 -3.17 8.49
CA GLU A 28 -3.83 -3.72 8.31
C GLU A 28 -3.10 -3.06 7.14
N ARG A 29 -3.79 -2.85 6.01
CA ARG A 29 -3.22 -2.13 4.85
C ARG A 29 -2.80 -0.71 5.23
N SER A 30 -3.67 0.05 5.91
CA SER A 30 -3.33 1.40 6.36
C SER A 30 -2.15 1.40 7.34
N SER A 31 -2.14 0.49 8.32
CA SER A 31 -1.05 0.38 9.30
C SER A 31 0.28 0.06 8.64
N LYS A 32 0.31 -0.89 7.70
CA LYS A 32 1.53 -1.25 6.96
C LYS A 32 2.02 -0.13 6.06
N MET A 33 1.10 0.59 5.40
CA MET A 33 1.48 1.77 4.61
C MET A 33 2.11 2.86 5.49
N GLN A 34 1.58 3.08 6.69
CA GLN A 34 2.17 4.01 7.65
C GLN A 34 3.57 3.57 8.10
N GLU A 35 3.75 2.29 8.39
CA GLU A 35 5.06 1.73 8.74
C GLU A 35 6.06 1.87 7.57
N LEU A 36 5.61 1.66 6.33
CA LEU A 36 6.41 1.85 5.13
C LEU A 36 6.87 3.31 4.97
N CYS A 37 5.99 4.28 5.23
CA CYS A 37 6.34 5.70 5.27
C CYS A 37 7.41 6.00 6.33
N ILE A 38 7.31 5.40 7.52
CA ILE A 38 8.27 5.58 8.61
C ILE A 38 9.65 5.03 8.21
N LEU A 39 9.69 3.85 7.58
CA LEU A 39 10.93 3.27 7.07
C LEU A 39 11.55 4.14 5.96
N ALA A 40 10.73 4.62 5.01
CA ALA A 40 11.18 5.53 3.97
C ALA A 40 11.82 6.79 4.56
N ALA A 41 11.15 7.45 5.52
CA ALA A 41 11.67 8.65 6.17
C ALA A 41 13.01 8.42 6.87
N LYS A 42 13.19 7.28 7.53
CA LYS A 42 14.48 6.89 8.13
C LYS A 42 15.56 6.70 7.09
N ILE A 43 15.23 6.10 5.93
CA ILE A 43 16.19 5.93 4.84
C ILE A 43 16.57 7.30 4.26
N VAL A 44 15.62 8.21 4.06
CA VAL A 44 15.90 9.57 3.57
C VAL A 44 16.95 10.28 4.44
N LEU A 45 16.79 10.22 5.76
CA LEU A 45 17.74 10.81 6.71
C LEU A 45 19.13 10.15 6.67
N GLU A 46 19.19 8.85 6.43
CA GLU A 46 20.44 8.10 6.40
C GLU A 46 21.27 8.35 5.12
N VAL A 47 20.62 8.71 4.02
CA VAL A 47 21.28 8.89 2.71
C VAL A 47 21.56 10.35 2.35
N GLU A 48 21.21 11.29 3.23
CA GLU A 48 21.45 12.72 3.03
C GLU A 48 22.94 13.01 2.83
N GLY A 49 23.29 13.64 1.71
CA GLY A 49 24.68 13.97 1.35
C GLY A 49 25.48 12.81 0.76
N SER A 50 24.85 11.66 0.48
CA SER A 50 25.46 10.57 -0.27
C SER A 50 25.51 10.87 -1.78
N ASP A 51 26.56 10.43 -2.47
CA ASP A 51 26.67 10.51 -3.94
C ASP A 51 25.48 9.83 -4.65
N ASP A 52 24.87 8.85 -3.98
CA ASP A 52 23.74 8.05 -4.49
C ASP A 52 22.36 8.55 -4.04
N GLU A 53 22.29 9.65 -3.27
CA GLU A 53 21.05 10.15 -2.62
C GLU A 53 19.87 10.20 -3.60
N VAL A 54 20.01 10.93 -4.70
CA VAL A 54 18.95 11.13 -5.70
C VAL A 54 18.43 9.80 -6.26
N ARG A 55 19.35 8.87 -6.58
CA ARG A 55 19.00 7.55 -7.11
C ARG A 55 18.18 6.75 -6.10
N ILE A 56 18.56 6.80 -4.83
CA ILE A 56 17.87 6.12 -3.74
C ILE A 56 16.48 6.73 -3.52
N LEU A 57 16.38 8.07 -3.45
CA LEU A 57 15.12 8.77 -3.24
C LEU A 57 14.10 8.48 -4.36
N CYS A 58 14.53 8.52 -5.63
CA CYS A 58 13.66 8.16 -6.75
C CYS A 58 13.19 6.70 -6.68
N ASN A 59 14.05 5.78 -6.22
CA ASN A 59 13.67 4.38 -6.06
C ASN A 59 12.64 4.20 -4.94
N LEU A 60 12.82 4.87 -3.80
CA LEU A 60 11.86 4.86 -2.70
C LEU A 60 10.50 5.37 -3.16
N ASP A 61 10.45 6.54 -3.81
CA ASP A 61 9.21 7.13 -4.31
C ASP A 61 8.46 6.18 -5.26
N GLY A 62 9.17 5.56 -6.21
CA GLY A 62 8.58 4.59 -7.13
C GLY A 62 7.99 3.36 -6.42
N ILE A 63 8.60 2.90 -5.33
CA ILE A 63 8.07 1.78 -4.53
C ILE A 63 6.86 2.23 -3.71
N MET A 64 6.95 3.39 -3.06
CA MET A 64 5.86 3.99 -2.28
C MET A 64 4.61 4.18 -3.13
N HIS A 65 4.76 4.71 -4.35
CA HIS A 65 3.67 4.93 -5.28
C HIS A 65 3.00 3.61 -5.69
N ARG A 66 3.78 2.55 -5.94
CA ARG A 66 3.24 1.21 -6.26
C ARG A 66 2.46 0.61 -5.09
N ALA A 67 3.02 0.69 -3.87
CA ALA A 67 2.36 0.20 -2.67
C ALA A 67 1.03 0.94 -2.42
N HIS A 68 1.04 2.27 -2.50
CA HIS A 68 -0.16 3.09 -2.35
C HIS A 68 -1.21 2.77 -3.42
N SER A 69 -0.80 2.72 -4.70
CA SER A 69 -1.71 2.41 -5.81
C SER A 69 -2.37 1.05 -5.64
N ARG A 70 -1.64 0.05 -5.13
CA ARG A 70 -2.17 -1.29 -4.85
C ARG A 70 -3.24 -1.25 -3.77
N ILE A 71 -3.00 -0.56 -2.66
CA ILE A 71 -3.98 -0.41 -1.57
C ILE A 71 -5.25 0.29 -2.09
N SER A 72 -5.10 1.40 -2.80
CA SER A 72 -6.25 2.14 -3.36
C SER A 72 -7.07 1.28 -4.32
N ALA A 73 -6.43 0.44 -5.14
CA ALA A 73 -7.14 -0.47 -6.03
C ALA A 73 -7.94 -1.54 -5.25
N LEU A 74 -7.39 -2.05 -4.15
CA LEU A 74 -8.08 -3.03 -3.30
C LEU A 74 -9.30 -2.43 -2.60
N GLU A 75 -9.17 -1.22 -2.07
CA GLU A 75 -10.29 -0.48 -1.46
C GLU A 75 -11.41 -0.24 -2.49
N GLN A 76 -11.06 0.16 -3.71
CA GLN A 76 -12.04 0.32 -4.80
C GLN A 76 -12.74 -1.00 -5.15
N CYS A 77 -12.02 -2.12 -5.17
CA CYS A 77 -12.63 -3.43 -5.40
C CYS A 77 -13.62 -3.82 -4.29
N GLU A 78 -13.30 -3.53 -3.04
CA GLU A 78 -14.19 -3.78 -1.90
C GLU A 78 -15.45 -2.91 -1.96
N ASP A 79 -15.30 -1.64 -2.28
CA ASP A 79 -16.41 -0.71 -2.49
C ASP A 79 -17.34 -1.17 -3.62
N LEU A 80 -16.77 -1.60 -4.75
CA LEU A 80 -17.53 -2.15 -5.86
C LEU A 80 -18.27 -3.42 -5.44
N ARG A 81 -17.61 -4.33 -4.72
CA ARG A 81 -18.25 -5.54 -4.20
C ARG A 81 -19.43 -5.22 -3.29
N ALA A 82 -19.26 -4.25 -2.38
CA ALA A 82 -20.33 -3.82 -1.48
C ALA A 82 -21.51 -3.17 -2.23
N LYS A 83 -21.23 -2.34 -3.24
CA LYS A 83 -22.27 -1.73 -4.10
C LYS A 83 -23.02 -2.80 -4.90
N SER A 84 -22.31 -3.74 -5.53
CA SER A 84 -22.90 -4.83 -6.29
C SER A 84 -23.79 -5.72 -5.42
N ALA A 85 -23.34 -6.09 -4.22
CA ALA A 85 -24.13 -6.88 -3.29
C ALA A 85 -25.43 -6.18 -2.87
N ARG A 86 -25.36 -4.88 -2.56
CA ARG A 86 -26.56 -4.07 -2.23
C ARG A 86 -27.54 -4.02 -3.40
N ASN A 87 -27.06 -3.76 -4.60
CA ASN A 87 -27.93 -3.67 -5.79
C ASN A 87 -28.63 -5.00 -6.09
N TYR A 88 -27.92 -6.12 -5.95
CA TYR A 88 -28.49 -7.46 -6.12
C TYR A 88 -29.61 -7.75 -5.10
N LEU A 89 -29.40 -7.38 -3.83
CA LEU A 89 -30.43 -7.55 -2.81
C LEU A 89 -31.66 -6.68 -3.11
N VAL A 90 -31.48 -5.44 -3.56
CA VAL A 90 -32.59 -4.57 -3.95
C VAL A 90 -33.37 -5.15 -5.13
N SER A 91 -32.69 -5.68 -6.15
CA SER A 91 -33.35 -6.26 -7.33
C SER A 91 -34.17 -7.51 -7.00
N LEU A 92 -33.77 -8.30 -6.01
CA LEU A 92 -34.53 -9.47 -5.54
C LEU A 92 -35.83 -9.10 -4.82
N HIS A 93 -35.91 -7.91 -4.24
CA HIS A 93 -37.06 -7.43 -3.47
C HIS A 93 -37.91 -6.41 -4.25
N ALA A 94 -37.58 -6.15 -5.52
CA ALA A 94 -38.39 -5.30 -6.38
C ALA A 94 -39.68 -6.06 -6.78
N PRO A 95 -40.88 -5.48 -6.57
CA PRO A 95 -42.11 -6.10 -7.01
C PRO A 95 -42.10 -6.23 -8.54
N ALA A 96 -42.43 -7.41 -9.05
CA ALA A 96 -42.70 -7.60 -10.48
C ALA A 96 -43.98 -6.81 -10.82
N TYR A 97 -43.84 -5.76 -11.63
CA TYR A 97 -44.96 -5.02 -12.22
C TYR A 97 -45.55 -5.80 -13.39
#